data_AF-A0AAC9AZT8-F1
#
_entry.id   AF-A0AAC9AZT8-F1
#
_cell.length_a   1.000
_cell.length_b   1.000
_cell.length_c   1.000
_cell.angle_alpha   90.00
_cell.angle_beta   90.00
_cell.angle_gamma   90.00
#
_symmetry.space_group_name_H-M   'P 1'
#
loop_
_entity.id
_entity.type
_entity.pdbx_description
1 polymer ?
#
loop_
_entity_poly.entity_id
_entity_poly.type
_entity_poly.pdbx_seq_one_letter_code
_entity_poly.pdbx_strand_id
1 'polypeptide(L)' 'MAEIDPHTLRVAASLIRSRIARLDQDGRLDGLQRLGAHRTLTQLATDLEISADHVGPRPPRSRRTN' A
#
# COMPACT_ATOMS: atom_id res chain seq x y z
N MET A 1 -14.35 -1.07 -17.55
CA MET A 1 -13.95 -1.24 -16.14
C MET A 1 -13.96 0.14 -15.50
N ALA A 2 -14.61 0.32 -14.35
CA ALA A 2 -14.48 1.57 -13.61
C ALA A 2 -13.01 1.75 -13.24
N GLU A 3 -12.44 2.91 -13.55
CA GLU A 3 -11.07 3.25 -13.17
C GLU A 3 -11.00 3.29 -11.64
N ILE A 4 -10.04 2.59 -11.04
CA ILE A 4 -9.90 2.54 -9.59
C ILE A 4 -9.39 3.91 -9.13
N ASP A 5 -10.17 4.55 -8.26
CA ASP A 5 -9.83 5.84 -7.69
C ASP A 5 -8.50 5.78 -6.88
N PRO A 6 -7.54 6.69 -7.12
CA PRO A 6 -6.28 6.75 -6.39
C PRO A 6 -6.43 6.90 -4.86
N HIS A 7 -7.50 7.54 -4.38
CA HIS A 7 -7.73 7.65 -2.95
C HIS A 7 -8.07 6.28 -2.33
N THR A 8 -8.88 5.48 -3.03
CA THR A 8 -9.18 4.09 -2.65
C THR A 8 -7.92 3.24 -2.50
N LEU A 9 -6.95 3.36 -3.42
CA LEU A 9 -5.67 2.64 -3.33
C LEU A 9 -4.85 3.04 -2.10
N ARG A 10 -4.80 4.34 -1.79
CA ARG A 10 -4.10 4.86 -0.60
C ARG A 10 -4.76 4.39 0.70
N VAL A 11 -6.09 4.35 0.75
CA VAL A 11 -6.84 3.80 1.89
C VAL A 11 -6.55 2.32 2.06
N ALA A 12 -6.56 1.53 0.98
CA ALA A 12 -6.23 0.10 1.04
C ALA A 12 -4.80 -0.14 1.57
N ALA A 13 -3.81 0.63 1.11
CA ALA A 13 -2.45 0.57 1.62
C ALA A 13 -2.40 0.87 3.13
N SER A 14 -3.10 1.92 3.59
CA SER A 14 -3.17 2.30 5.01
C SER A 14 -3.78 1.19 5.89
N LEU A 15 -4.84 0.54 5.42
CA LEU A 15 -5.46 -0.60 6.12
C LEU A 15 -4.50 -1.78 6.24
N ILE A 16 -3.73 -2.06 5.17
CA ILE A 16 -2.72 -3.12 5.17
C ILE A 16 -1.58 -2.79 6.15
N ARG A 17 -1.09 -1.55 6.17
CA ARG A 17 -0.07 -1.10 7.16
C ARG A 17 -0.58 -1.28 8.59
N SER A 18 -1.84 -0.95 8.84
CA SER A 18 -2.51 -1.15 10.15
C SER A 18 -2.68 -2.63 10.51
N ARG A 19 -2.78 -3.52 9.52
CA ARG A 19 -2.79 -4.98 9.74
C ARG A 19 -1.38 -5.49 10.08
N ILE A 20 -0.34 -5.02 9.38
CA ILE A 20 1.06 -5.36 9.67
C ILE A 20 1.42 -5.01 11.11
N ALA A 21 1.04 -3.81 11.57
CA ALA A 21 1.32 -3.34 12.93
C ALA A 21 0.73 -4.24 14.04
N ARG A 22 -0.27 -5.06 13.72
CA ARG A 22 -0.93 -5.98 14.65
C ARG A 22 -0.60 -7.44 14.37
N LEU A 23 0.26 -7.72 13.39
CA LEU A 23 0.53 -9.09 12.94
C LEU A 23 1.26 -9.92 14.01
N ASP A 24 2.12 -9.28 14.80
CA ASP A 24 2.83 -9.95 15.91
C ASP A 24 1.91 -10.38 17.06
N GLN A 25 0.71 -9.82 17.13
CA GLN A 25 -0.31 -10.15 18.13
C GLN A 25 -1.22 -11.29 17.64
N ASP A 26 -1.09 -11.74 16.39
CA ASP A 26 -1.93 -12.78 15.82
C ASP A 26 -1.45 -14.17 16.24
N GLY A 27 -1.96 -14.64 17.39
CA GLY A 27 -1.63 -15.95 17.96
C GLY A 27 -2.09 -17.15 17.13
N ARG A 28 -2.79 -16.94 16.01
CA ARG A 28 -3.17 -18.00 15.07
C ARG A 28 -2.06 -18.38 14.09
N LEU A 29 -1.03 -17.54 13.98
CA LEU A 29 0.06 -17.70 13.03
C LEU A 29 1.37 -18.07 13.73
N ASP A 30 2.04 -19.10 13.23
CA ASP A 30 3.40 -19.42 13.66
C ASP A 30 4.42 -18.35 13.18
N GLY A 31 5.66 -18.46 13.63
CA GLY A 31 6.70 -17.48 13.32
C GLY A 31 7.02 -17.35 11.82
N LEU A 32 6.98 -18.45 11.07
CA LEU A 32 7.25 -18.44 9.63
C LEU A 32 6.06 -17.89 8.85
N GLN A 33 4.84 -18.23 9.26
CA GLN A 33 3.62 -17.68 8.70
C GLN A 33 3.55 -16.16 8.93
N ARG A 34 3.90 -15.68 10.13
CA ARG A 34 3.99 -14.23 10.41
C ARG A 34 5.05 -13.55 9.55
N LEU A 35 6.24 -14.14 9.41
CA LEU A 35 7.29 -13.57 8.55
C LEU A 35 6.85 -13.49 7.08
N GLY A 36 6.22 -14.55 6.56
CA GLY A 36 5.67 -14.58 5.21
C GLY A 36 4.60 -13.52 5.01
N ALA A 37 3.61 -13.45 5.91
CA ALA A 37 2.55 -12.45 5.86
C ALA A 37 3.10 -11.03 5.97
N HIS A 38 4.08 -10.77 6.83
CA HIS A 38 4.71 -9.46 6.96
C HIS A 38 5.33 -9.00 5.64
N ARG A 39 6.10 -9.88 4.97
CA ARG A 39 6.75 -9.58 3.69
C ARG A 39 5.73 -9.33 2.58
N THR A 40 4.77 -10.23 2.42
CA THR A 40 3.74 -10.13 1.38
C THR A 40 2.88 -8.87 1.55
N LEU A 41 2.43 -8.58 2.78
CA LEU A 41 1.61 -7.40 3.05
C LEU A 41 2.41 -6.10 2.87
N THR A 42 3.69 -6.09 3.24
CA THR A 42 4.57 -4.92 3.03
C THR A 42 4.74 -4.61 1.54
N GLN A 43 4.97 -5.65 0.73
CA GLN A 43 5.07 -5.49 -0.72
C GLN A 43 3.76 -4.97 -1.29
N LEU A 44 2.62 -5.59 -0.92
CA LEU A 44 1.31 -5.19 -1.40
C LEU A 44 0.96 -3.74 -1.05
N ALA A 45 1.25 -3.29 0.17
CA ALA A 45 1.01 -1.89 0.56
C ALA A 45 1.83 -0.93 -0.31
N THR A 46 3.10 -1.26 -0.57
CA THR A 46 3.99 -0.47 -1.44
C THR A 46 3.48 -0.44 -2.88
N ASP A 47 3.04 -1.58 -3.42
CA ASP A 47 2.53 -1.66 -4.80
C ASP A 47 1.25 -0.83 -4.97
N LEU A 48 0.39 -0.78 -3.95
CA LEU A 48 -0.81 0.05 -3.96
C LEU A 48 -0.49 1.54 -3.88
N GLU A 49 0.50 1.94 -3.06
CA GLU A 49 1.00 3.31 -2.99
C GLU A 49 1.55 3.75 -4.36
N ILE A 50 2.40 2.94 -4.99
CA ILE A 50 2.94 3.19 -6.33
C ILE A 50 1.82 3.27 -7.36
N SER A 51 0.87 2.33 -7.33
CA SER A 51 -0.26 2.32 -8.27
C SER A 51 -1.08 3.61 -8.14
N ALA A 52 -1.33 4.09 -6.93
CA ALA A 52 -2.07 5.33 -6.67
C ALA A 52 -1.40 6.58 -7.29
N ASP A 53 -0.08 6.57 -7.44
CA ASP A 53 0.65 7.66 -8.10
C ASP A 53 0.59 7.56 -9.63
N HIS A 54 0.32 6.37 -10.18
CA HIS A 54 0.21 6.13 -11.62
C HIS A 54 -1.22 6.33 -12.17
N VAL A 55 -2.26 6.02 -11.38
CA VAL A 55 -3.67 6.26 -11.78
C VAL A 55 -4.17 7.67 -11.42
N GLY A 56 -3.42 8.45 -10.65
CA GLY A 56 -3.81 9.82 -10.28
C GLY A 56 -3.54 10.86 -11.37
N PRO A 57 -4.16 12.05 -11.28
CA PRO A 57 -3.77 13.18 -12.12
C PRO A 57 -2.28 13.45 -11.95
N ARG A 58 -1.52 13.33 -13.04
CA ARG A 58 -0.07 13.58 -13.00
C ARG A 58 0.15 14.99 -12.43
N PRO A 59 0.93 15.15 -11.34
CA PRO A 59 1.15 16.48 -10.79
C PRO A 59 1.72 17.39 -11.88
N PRO A 60 1.28 18.66 -11.98
CA PRO A 60 1.81 19.57 -12.97
C PRO A 60 3.31 19.65 -12.76
N ARG A 61 4.09 19.22 -13.77
CA ARG A 61 5.55 19.38 -13.77
C ARG A 61 5.79 20.86 -13.55
N SER A 62 6.26 21.23 -12.36
CA SER A 62 6.67 22.59 -12.04
C SER A 62 7.63 23.02 -13.15
N ARG A 63 7.16 23.93 -14.02
CA ARG A 63 8.01 24.59 -15.00
C ARG A 63 8.97 25.40 -14.15
N ARG A 64 10.19 24.89 -13.96
CA ARG A 64 11.34 25.70 -13.56
C ARG A 64 11.48 26.79 -14.62
N THR A 65 10.88 27.92 -14.36
CA THR A 65 11.18 29.18 -15.03
C THR A 65 12.55 29.59 -14.54
N ASN A 66 13.52 29.58 -15.46
CA ASN A 66 14.81 30.23 -15.30
C ASN A 66 14.68 31.67 -15.80
#